data_AF-A0A317DIW3-F1
#
_entry.id   AF-A0A317DIW3-F1
#
_cell.length_a   1.000
_cell.length_b   1.000
_cell.length_c   1.000
_cell.angle_alpha   90.00
_cell.angle_beta   90.00
_cell.angle_gamma   90.00
#
_symmetry.space_group_name_H-M   'P 1'
#
loop_
_entity.id
_entity.type
_entity.pdbx_description
1 polymer ?
#
loop_
_entity_poly.entity_id
_entity_poly.type
_entity_poly.pdbx_seq_one_letter_code
_entity_poly.pdbx_strand_id
1 'polypeptide(L)'
;MASPGGEGLLVSGRAIRAEHRMHLADTKARRHAVARRAPKPGQKGSRRWRQYRRRARLVEGRHRRRVRQAQHEAARTVVSWAVEQRVGVLHVGDPRGVLDVPAGRRHNLRLRQWQIGRLIQILVDKATLAGNHRAAG
;
A
#
# COMPACT_ATOMS: atom_id res chain seq x y z
N MET A 1 -18.40 -10.71 8.44
CA MET A 1 -18.91 -11.32 9.69
C MET A 1 -18.70 -12.81 9.55
N ALA A 2 -17.98 -13.43 10.48
CA ALA A 2 -17.84 -14.89 10.52
C ALA A 2 -19.08 -15.49 11.22
N SER A 3 -19.58 -16.61 10.69
CA SER A 3 -20.63 -17.41 11.33
C SER A 3 -20.18 -17.88 12.72
N PRO A 4 -21.08 -18.10 13.70
CA PRO A 4 -20.71 -18.64 15.01
C PRO A 4 -20.03 -20.00 14.80
N GLY A 5 -18.74 -20.11 15.14
CA GLY A 5 -17.93 -21.32 15.00
C GLY A 5 -16.97 -21.36 13.80
N GLY A 6 -16.95 -20.33 12.94
CA GLY A 6 -16.01 -20.26 11.82
C GLY A 6 -14.66 -19.65 12.19
N GLU A 7 -13.55 -20.30 11.83
CA GLU A 7 -12.21 -19.73 11.94
C GLU A 7 -12.07 -18.49 11.06
N GLY A 8 -11.38 -17.45 11.57
CA GLY A 8 -11.27 -16.17 10.87
C GLY A 8 -9.94 -15.48 11.09
N LEU A 9 -9.39 -14.92 10.03
CA LEU A 9 -8.15 -14.14 10.05
C LEU A 9 -8.45 -12.66 9.76
N LEU A 10 -7.97 -11.76 10.62
CA LEU A 10 -7.98 -10.32 10.38
C LEU A 10 -6.57 -9.79 10.05
N VAL A 11 -6.33 -9.44 8.80
CA VAL A 11 -5.11 -8.72 8.38
C VAL A 11 -5.42 -7.23 8.21
N SER A 12 -4.73 -6.38 8.98
CA SER A 12 -4.99 -4.94 8.98
C SER A 12 -3.91 -4.14 8.23
N GLY A 13 -4.30 -3.07 7.53
CA GLY A 13 -3.37 -2.16 6.84
C GLY A 13 -2.57 -1.23 7.76
N ARG A 14 -2.27 -1.62 9.01
CA ARG A 14 -1.54 -0.78 9.99
C ARG A 14 -0.11 -0.49 9.55
N ALA A 15 0.60 -1.49 9.01
CA ALA A 15 1.96 -1.33 8.52
C ALA A 15 2.03 -0.30 7.36
N ILE A 16 1.13 -0.43 6.38
CA ILE A 16 1.00 0.52 5.26
C ILE A 16 0.73 1.93 5.79
N ARG A 17 -0.21 2.10 6.74
CA ARG A 17 -0.52 3.40 7.35
C ARG A 17 0.66 3.98 8.11
N ALA A 18 1.42 3.17 8.85
CA ALA A 18 2.60 3.61 9.56
C ALA A 18 3.67 4.14 8.59
N GLU A 19 3.93 3.41 7.51
CA GLU A 19 4.89 3.81 6.48
C GLU A 19 4.48 5.12 5.78
N HIS A 20 3.20 5.31 5.46
CA HIS A 20 2.70 6.60 4.93
C HIS A 20 2.88 7.76 5.92
N ARG A 21 2.64 7.53 7.22
CA ARG A 21 2.84 8.56 8.26
C ARG A 21 4.31 8.93 8.41
N MET A 22 5.20 7.93 8.46
CA MET A 22 6.65 8.17 8.52
C MET A 22 7.15 8.91 7.29
N HIS A 23 6.72 8.51 6.09
CA HIS A 23 7.09 9.18 4.84
C HIS A 23 6.62 10.63 4.79
N LEU A 24 5.43 10.93 5.31
CA LEU A 24 4.93 12.30 5.42
C LEU A 24 5.80 13.15 6.36
N ALA A 25 6.10 12.63 7.56
CA ALA A 25 6.92 13.31 8.55
C ALA A 25 8.33 13.60 8.01
N ASP A 26 8.97 12.59 7.43
CA ASP A 26 10.30 12.67 6.81
C ASP A 26 10.30 13.66 5.63
N THR A 27 9.26 13.64 4.79
CA THR A 27 9.12 14.62 3.69
C THR A 27 8.99 16.05 4.19
N LYS A 28 8.21 16.29 5.25
CA LYS A 28 8.10 17.61 5.87
C LYS A 28 9.44 18.07 6.44
N ALA A 29 10.07 17.25 7.27
CA ALA A 29 11.36 17.55 7.89
C ALA A 29 12.42 17.90 6.83
N ARG A 30 12.53 17.10 5.76
CA ARG A 30 13.43 17.40 4.65
C ARG A 30 13.12 18.72 3.96
N ARG A 31 11.85 19.00 3.67
CA ARG A 31 11.45 20.25 3.00
C ARG A 31 11.88 21.46 3.82
N HIS A 32 11.69 21.43 5.14
CA HIS A 32 12.18 22.47 6.04
C HIS A 32 13.71 22.59 6.01
N ALA A 33 14.43 21.46 6.17
CA ALA A 33 15.90 21.43 6.20
C ALA A 33 16.58 21.88 4.90
N VAL A 34 15.86 21.92 3.79
CA VAL A 34 16.40 22.35 2.48
C VAL A 34 15.73 23.59 1.92
N ALA A 35 14.81 24.24 2.65
CA ALA A 35 13.98 25.33 2.14
C ALA A 35 14.82 26.46 1.51
N ARG A 36 15.84 26.95 2.23
CA ARG A 36 16.73 28.03 1.76
C ARG A 36 17.52 27.65 0.49
N ARG A 37 17.74 26.35 0.27
CA ARG A 37 18.53 25.82 -0.84
C ARG A 37 17.72 25.09 -1.90
N ALA A 38 16.41 25.04 -1.76
CA ALA A 38 15.52 24.38 -2.71
C ALA A 38 15.59 25.13 -4.07
N PRO A 39 15.61 24.41 -5.20
CA PRO A 39 15.56 25.05 -6.51
C PRO A 39 14.29 25.90 -6.65
N LYS A 40 14.44 27.15 -7.13
CA LYS A 40 13.32 28.06 -7.40
C LYS A 40 12.57 27.66 -8.69
N PRO A 41 11.29 28.07 -8.85
CA PRO A 41 10.64 28.07 -10.16
C PRO A 41 11.55 28.78 -11.20
N GLY A 42 11.77 28.16 -12.36
CA GLY A 42 12.73 28.62 -13.38
C GLY A 42 14.10 27.93 -13.35
N GLN A 43 14.50 27.28 -12.25
CA GLN A 43 15.77 26.53 -12.18
C GLN A 43 15.64 25.05 -12.59
N LYS A 44 14.50 24.68 -13.16
CA LYS A 44 14.23 23.33 -13.68
C LYS A 44 15.28 22.99 -14.74
N GLY A 45 15.81 21.77 -14.71
CA GLY A 45 16.86 21.32 -15.64
C GLY A 45 18.30 21.64 -15.22
N SER A 46 18.54 22.59 -14.31
CA SER A 46 19.87 22.87 -13.76
C SER A 46 20.48 21.66 -13.03
N ARG A 47 21.82 21.61 -12.91
CA ARG A 47 22.54 20.55 -12.17
C ARG A 47 22.01 20.41 -10.73
N ARG A 48 21.81 21.55 -10.05
CA ARG A 48 21.26 21.62 -8.68
C ARG A 48 19.84 21.05 -8.62
N TRP A 49 18.98 21.40 -9.58
CA TRP A 49 17.63 20.84 -9.65
C TRP A 49 17.63 19.33 -9.88
N ARG A 50 18.49 18.82 -10.78
CA ARG A 50 18.63 17.37 -11.01
C ARG A 50 19.08 16.64 -9.75
N GLN A 51 20.06 17.16 -9.01
CA GLN A 51 20.52 16.60 -7.74
C GLN A 51 19.41 16.59 -6.68
N TYR A 52 18.70 17.70 -6.51
CA TYR A 52 17.57 17.81 -5.60
C TYR A 52 16.48 16.76 -5.93
N ARG A 53 16.11 16.66 -7.21
CA ARG A 53 15.13 15.67 -7.69
C ARG A 53 15.61 14.24 -7.51
N ARG A 54 16.90 13.94 -7.74
CA ARG A 54 17.47 12.60 -7.50
C ARG A 54 17.32 12.19 -6.04
N ARG A 55 17.67 13.07 -5.10
CA ARG A 55 17.53 12.80 -3.66
C ARG A 55 16.07 12.54 -3.27
N ALA A 56 15.14 13.36 -3.75
CA ALA A 56 13.71 13.15 -3.53
C ALA A 56 13.23 11.80 -4.09
N ARG A 57 13.64 11.43 -5.32
CA ARG A 57 13.28 10.16 -5.96
C ARG A 57 13.80 8.94 -5.20
N LEU A 58 15.00 9.01 -4.61
CA LEU A 58 15.56 7.90 -3.84
C LEU A 58 14.71 7.57 -2.62
N VAL A 59 14.26 8.59 -1.90
CA VAL A 59 13.37 8.39 -0.74
C VAL A 59 12.00 7.91 -1.21
N GLU A 60 11.43 8.54 -2.23
CA GLU A 60 10.16 8.11 -2.82
C GLU A 60 10.21 6.65 -3.29
N GLY A 61 11.34 6.22 -3.85
CA GLY A 61 11.58 4.83 -4.19
C GLY A 61 11.60 3.90 -2.98
N ARG A 62 12.29 4.31 -1.89
CA ARG A 62 12.32 3.55 -0.63
C ARG A 62 10.93 3.40 -0.02
N HIS A 63 10.17 4.49 0.05
CA HIS A 63 8.80 4.49 0.55
C HIS A 63 7.92 3.51 -0.24
N ARG A 64 7.94 3.62 -1.58
CA ARG A 64 7.19 2.71 -2.45
C ARG A 64 7.57 1.23 -2.25
N ARG A 65 8.86 0.93 -2.06
CA ARG A 65 9.32 -0.44 -1.77
C ARG A 65 8.80 -0.96 -0.43
N ARG A 66 8.81 -0.13 0.63
CA ARG A 66 8.30 -0.52 1.95
C ARG A 66 6.79 -0.76 1.95
N VAL A 67 6.02 0.09 1.26
CA VAL A 67 4.58 -0.12 1.08
C VAL A 67 4.33 -1.44 0.34
N ARG A 68 5.08 -1.71 -0.74
CA ARG A 68 4.96 -2.99 -1.48
C ARG A 68 5.31 -4.17 -0.60
N GLN A 69 6.39 -4.09 0.17
CA GLN A 69 6.78 -5.15 1.09
C GLN A 69 5.66 -5.47 2.09
N ALA A 70 5.06 -4.45 2.72
CA ALA A 70 3.94 -4.64 3.62
C ALA A 70 2.70 -5.27 2.93
N GLN A 71 2.46 -4.97 1.65
CA GLN A 71 1.41 -5.63 0.86
C GLN A 71 1.72 -7.10 0.61
N HIS A 72 2.97 -7.43 0.24
CA HIS A 72 3.39 -8.81 0.05
C HIS A 72 3.35 -9.62 1.34
N GLU A 73 3.72 -9.03 2.48
CA GLU A 73 3.62 -9.67 3.80
C GLU A 73 2.16 -9.93 4.16
N ALA A 74 1.28 -8.94 4.02
CA ALA A 74 -0.15 -9.11 4.26
C ALA A 74 -0.75 -10.23 3.41
N ALA A 75 -0.46 -10.23 2.10
CA ALA A 75 -0.93 -11.29 1.21
C ALA A 75 -0.34 -12.66 1.54
N ARG A 76 0.93 -12.72 1.97
CA ARG A 76 1.54 -13.98 2.44
C ARG A 76 0.80 -14.53 3.65
N THR A 77 0.51 -13.68 4.65
CA THR A 77 -0.23 -14.10 5.85
C THR A 77 -1.58 -14.70 5.50
N VAL A 78 -2.34 -14.06 4.58
CA VAL A 78 -3.65 -14.58 4.14
C VAL A 78 -3.52 -15.93 3.44
N VAL A 79 -2.59 -16.06 2.49
CA VAL A 79 -2.41 -17.31 1.74
C VAL A 79 -1.89 -18.44 2.63
N SER A 80 -0.93 -18.17 3.50
CA SER A 80 -0.43 -19.16 4.46
C SER A 80 -1.54 -19.70 5.35
N TRP A 81 -2.36 -18.80 5.93
CA TRP A 81 -3.51 -19.21 6.72
C TRP A 81 -4.52 -20.01 5.90
N ALA A 82 -4.83 -19.59 4.67
CA ALA A 82 -5.75 -20.32 3.79
C ALA A 82 -5.26 -21.75 3.48
N VAL A 83 -3.95 -21.93 3.27
CA VAL A 83 -3.33 -23.23 3.06
C VAL A 83 -3.39 -24.09 4.32
N GLU A 84 -3.08 -23.52 5.49
CA GLU A 84 -3.19 -24.22 6.79
C GLU A 84 -4.62 -24.71 7.05
N GLN A 85 -5.61 -23.91 6.65
CA GLN A 85 -7.04 -24.22 6.75
C GLN A 85 -7.56 -25.08 5.60
N ARG A 86 -6.70 -25.52 4.67
CA ARG A 86 -7.05 -26.33 3.48
C ARG A 86 -8.17 -25.71 2.63
N VAL A 87 -8.18 -24.39 2.53
CA VAL A 87 -9.16 -23.65 1.74
C VAL A 87 -8.88 -23.87 0.24
N GLY A 88 -9.81 -24.52 -0.47
CA GLY A 88 -9.68 -24.74 -1.92
C GLY A 88 -9.92 -23.49 -2.77
N VAL A 89 -10.83 -22.61 -2.35
CA VAL A 89 -11.25 -21.43 -3.12
C VAL A 89 -11.26 -20.18 -2.24
N LEU A 90 -10.56 -19.13 -2.68
CA LEU A 90 -10.56 -17.82 -2.02
C LEU A 90 -11.47 -16.84 -2.75
N HIS A 91 -12.57 -16.44 -2.11
CA HIS A 91 -13.43 -15.36 -2.59
C HIS A 91 -12.90 -14.01 -2.08
N VAL A 92 -12.60 -13.11 -3.02
CA VAL A 92 -12.17 -11.74 -2.73
C VAL A 92 -13.27 -10.79 -3.18
N GLY A 93 -13.99 -10.21 -2.22
CA GLY A 93 -14.99 -9.17 -2.52
C GLY A 93 -14.35 -7.94 -3.16
N ASP A 94 -15.14 -7.13 -3.86
CA ASP A 94 -14.68 -5.88 -4.47
C ASP A 94 -14.86 -4.68 -3.53
N PRO A 95 -13.78 -4.18 -2.88
CA PRO A 95 -13.86 -3.03 -1.98
C PRO A 95 -13.92 -1.70 -2.73
N ARG A 96 -13.90 -1.68 -4.07
CA ARG A 96 -13.90 -0.44 -4.86
C ARG A 96 -15.16 0.39 -4.62
N GLY A 97 -16.31 -0.23 -4.34
CA GLY A 97 -17.55 0.50 -4.01
C GLY A 97 -17.43 1.39 -2.77
N VAL A 98 -16.47 1.11 -1.86
CA VAL A 98 -16.19 1.97 -0.70
C VAL A 98 -15.56 3.31 -1.13
N LEU A 99 -14.96 3.39 -2.32
CA LEU A 99 -14.39 4.62 -2.88
C LEU A 99 -15.47 5.62 -3.33
N ASP A 100 -16.69 5.14 -3.59
CA ASP A 100 -17.79 5.95 -4.12
C ASP A 100 -18.60 6.63 -3.00
N VAL A 101 -18.32 6.28 -1.74
CA VAL A 101 -18.95 6.91 -0.58
C VAL A 101 -18.41 8.33 -0.40
N PRO A 102 -19.27 9.36 -0.22
CA PRO A 102 -18.85 10.73 0.02
C PRO A 102 -18.32 10.94 1.46
N ALA A 103 -17.23 10.25 1.82
CA ALA A 103 -16.64 10.25 3.16
C ALA A 103 -15.54 11.33 3.36
N GLY A 104 -15.35 12.20 2.37
CA GLY A 104 -14.43 13.34 2.41
C GLY A 104 -12.95 13.02 2.16
N ARG A 105 -12.15 14.09 1.99
CA ARG A 105 -10.76 14.02 1.50
C ARG A 105 -9.84 13.11 2.32
N ARG A 106 -9.93 13.16 3.66
CA ARG A 106 -9.06 12.38 4.56
C ARG A 106 -9.39 10.88 4.52
N HIS A 107 -10.65 10.53 4.36
CA HIS A 107 -11.07 9.14 4.17
C HIS A 107 -10.56 8.62 2.82
N ASN A 108 -10.84 9.35 1.74
CA ASN A 108 -10.48 8.95 0.38
C ASN A 108 -8.97 8.84 0.19
N LEU A 109 -8.18 9.71 0.84
CA LEU A 109 -6.71 9.60 0.84
C LEU A 109 -6.24 8.29 1.49
N ARG A 110 -6.83 7.89 2.63
CA ARG A 110 -6.48 6.64 3.31
C ARG A 110 -6.79 5.41 2.45
N LEU A 111 -7.94 5.41 1.77
CA LEU A 111 -8.31 4.34 0.84
C LEU A 111 -7.35 4.29 -0.37
N ARG A 112 -7.02 5.43 -0.98
CA ARG A 112 -6.05 5.48 -2.09
C ARG A 112 -4.66 5.01 -1.67
N GLN A 113 -4.23 5.35 -0.45
CA GLN A 113 -2.95 4.93 0.12
C GLN A 113 -2.85 3.43 0.37
N TRP A 114 -3.98 2.74 0.59
CA TRP A 114 -4.02 1.28 0.68
C TRP A 114 -3.73 0.59 -0.66
N GLN A 115 -3.94 1.28 -1.79
CA GLN A 115 -3.71 0.76 -3.14
C GLN A 115 -4.40 -0.59 -3.34
N ILE A 116 -5.70 -0.63 -3.05
CA ILE A 116 -6.45 -1.88 -2.87
C ILE A 116 -6.36 -2.81 -4.09
N GLY A 117 -6.50 -2.27 -5.32
CA GLY A 117 -6.37 -3.07 -6.53
C GLY A 117 -5.01 -3.78 -6.65
N ARG A 118 -3.92 -3.17 -6.17
CA ARG A 118 -2.60 -3.82 -6.14
C ARG A 118 -2.52 -4.92 -5.08
N LEU A 119 -3.11 -4.71 -3.91
CA LEU A 119 -3.15 -5.74 -2.88
C LEU A 119 -3.92 -6.97 -3.36
N ILE A 120 -5.05 -6.77 -4.06
CA ILE A 120 -5.81 -7.85 -4.69
C ILE A 120 -4.96 -8.59 -5.71
N GLN A 121 -4.25 -7.87 -6.59
CA GLN A 121 -3.37 -8.51 -7.57
C GLN A 121 -2.31 -9.39 -6.89
N ILE A 122 -1.59 -8.84 -5.89
CA ILE A 122 -0.56 -9.58 -5.15
C ILE A 122 -1.14 -10.82 -4.45
N LEU A 123 -2.36 -10.69 -3.91
CA LEU A 123 -3.06 -11.81 -3.28
C LEU A 123 -3.40 -12.90 -4.29
N VAL A 124 -3.94 -12.53 -5.45
CA VAL A 124 -4.27 -13.46 -6.53
C VAL A 124 -3.02 -14.18 -7.03
N ASP A 125 -1.93 -13.45 -7.27
CA ASP A 125 -0.67 -14.03 -7.74
C ASP A 125 -0.16 -15.10 -6.75
N LYS A 126 -0.18 -14.78 -5.44
CA LYS A 126 0.28 -15.71 -4.40
C LYS A 126 -0.66 -16.89 -4.17
N ALA A 127 -1.97 -16.68 -4.22
CA ALA A 127 -2.96 -17.73 -4.10
C ALA A 127 -2.80 -18.74 -5.25
N THR A 128 -2.68 -18.24 -6.48
CA THR A 128 -2.49 -19.07 -7.68
C THR A 128 -1.23 -19.93 -7.57
N LEU A 129 -0.11 -19.34 -7.13
CA LEU A 129 1.14 -20.08 -6.89
C LEU A 129 1.05 -21.13 -5.78
N ALA A 130 0.16 -20.94 -4.81
CA ALA A 130 -0.08 -21.90 -3.74
C ALA A 130 -1.09 -23.01 -4.11
N GLY A 131 -1.63 -23.00 -5.33
CA GLY A 131 -2.68 -23.93 -5.78
C GLY A 131 -4.10 -23.49 -5.45
N ASN A 132 -4.27 -22.36 -4.76
CA ASN A 132 -5.57 -21.78 -4.44
C ASN A 132 -6.05 -20.96 -5.65
N HIS A 133 -7.16 -21.38 -6.25
CA HIS A 133 -7.76 -20.66 -7.37
C HIS A 133 -8.79 -19.64 -6.86
N ARG A 134 -8.82 -18.45 -7.48
CA ARG A 134 -9.86 -17.45 -7.21
C ARG A 134 -11.14 -17.84 -7.93
N ALA A 135 -12.25 -17.91 -7.21
CA ALA A 135 -13.58 -17.82 -7.83
C ALA A 135 -13.97 -16.34 -7.93
N ALA A 136 -14.36 -15.90 -9.13
CA ALA A 136 -14.97 -14.59 -9.32
C ALA A 136 -16.35 -14.60 -8.64
N GLY A 137 -16.60 -13.58 -7.81
CA GLY A 137 -17.90 -13.26 -7.23
C GLY A 137 -18.12 -11.77 -7.35
#